data_AF-A0A195B7C2-F1
#
_entry.id   AF-A0A195B7C2-F1
#
_cell.length_a   1.000
_cell.length_b   1.000
_cell.length_c   1.000
_cell.angle_alpha   90.00
_cell.angle_beta   90.00
_cell.angle_gamma   90.00
#
_symmetry.space_group_name_H-M   'P 1'
#
loop_
_entity.id
_entity.type
_entity.pdbx_description
1 polymer ?
#
loop_
_entity_poly.entity_id
_entity_poly.type
_entity_poly.pdbx_seq_one_letter_code
_entity_poly.pdbx_strand_id
1 'polypeptide(L)'
;QPYWIVDLSDENLIHQIASRAVSLRFCLELWGQAKKNEELHNSLKAYSIKNLETLAVDKKKSFKIVVETFCKHFSQREKINKIESFSYLPLEGPVKLKNPDITLCYIEYYGLNPNNIPEEPHEYFFGKWIADGQRELIQKLSLKTRKFIGNTSMDPQLSLIMANQAQIRNGNLVFDPFVGTGSLLIAASQFGGYTFGTDIDFLMLHGRTRPTRISQKATDESIIMNFTDFREKYFALREETRKEKRMRKAAERAKRREEWERSNKEVTER
;
A
#
# COMPACT_ATOMS: atom_id res chain seq x y z
N GLN A 1 17.86 -7.30 5.83
CA GLN A 1 17.53 -5.92 6.23
C GLN A 1 16.32 -5.46 5.40
N PRO A 2 15.46 -4.55 5.89
CA PRO A 2 14.20 -4.21 5.21
C PRO A 2 14.35 -3.22 4.05
N TYR A 3 15.54 -2.66 3.85
CA TYR A 3 15.84 -1.67 2.81
C TYR A 3 16.87 -2.21 1.82
N TRP A 4 16.76 -1.78 0.57
CA TRP A 4 17.67 -2.11 -0.51
C TRP A 4 17.99 -0.82 -1.26
N ILE A 5 19.29 -0.50 -1.38
CA ILE A 5 19.76 0.63 -2.16
C ILE A 5 20.12 0.10 -3.53
N VAL A 6 19.61 0.76 -4.57
CA VAL A 6 19.83 0.39 -5.96
C VAL A 6 20.13 1.65 -6.76
N ASP A 7 21.06 1.55 -7.70
CA ASP A 7 21.33 2.59 -8.67
C ASP A 7 20.55 2.28 -9.95
N LEU A 8 19.66 3.19 -10.33
CA LEU A 8 18.84 3.08 -11.53
C LEU A 8 19.00 4.35 -12.37
N SER A 9 19.00 4.18 -13.69
CA SER A 9 19.23 5.27 -14.64
C SER A 9 18.00 6.14 -14.89
N ASP A 10 16.79 5.67 -14.56
CA ASP A 10 15.53 6.35 -14.85
C ASP A 10 14.45 6.05 -13.79
N GLU A 11 13.71 7.08 -13.38
CA GLU A 11 12.55 7.01 -12.50
C GLU A 11 11.43 6.14 -13.11
N ASN A 12 11.28 6.10 -14.44
CA ASN A 12 10.27 5.26 -15.09
C ASN A 12 10.48 3.77 -14.81
N LEU A 13 11.72 3.31 -14.69
CA LEU A 13 12.02 1.92 -14.35
C LEU A 13 11.54 1.59 -12.93
N ILE A 14 11.62 2.54 -12.01
CA ILE A 14 11.10 2.39 -10.64
C ILE A 14 9.59 2.18 -10.68
N HIS A 15 8.86 2.99 -11.46
CA HIS A 15 7.42 2.82 -11.63
C HIS A 15 7.06 1.46 -12.26
N GLN A 16 7.83 1.00 -13.25
CA GLN A 16 7.63 -0.32 -13.85
C GLN A 16 7.83 -1.46 -12.84
N ILE A 17 8.90 -1.42 -12.06
CA ILE A 17 9.17 -2.41 -11.00
C ILE A 17 8.07 -2.36 -9.93
N ALA A 18 7.77 -1.17 -9.42
CA ALA A 18 6.79 -0.96 -8.35
C ALA A 18 5.38 -1.38 -8.78
N SER A 19 5.02 -1.24 -10.06
CA SER A 19 3.74 -1.69 -10.62
C SER A 19 3.48 -3.19 -10.49
N ARG A 20 4.53 -3.99 -10.24
CA ARG A 20 4.44 -5.45 -10.08
C ARG A 20 4.94 -5.95 -8.73
N ALA A 21 5.75 -5.19 -8.01
CA ALA A 21 6.39 -5.65 -6.79
C ALA A 21 5.40 -5.75 -5.61
N VAL A 22 4.96 -6.97 -5.30
CA VAL A 22 3.95 -7.27 -4.26
C VAL A 22 4.52 -7.19 -2.84
N SER A 23 5.80 -7.50 -2.67
CA SER A 23 6.49 -7.43 -1.37
C SER A 23 7.01 -6.03 -1.03
N LEU A 24 7.20 -5.19 -2.05
CA LEU A 24 7.68 -3.82 -1.93
C LEU A 24 6.63 -2.95 -1.23
N ARG A 25 7.08 -2.11 -0.28
CA ARG A 25 6.21 -1.13 0.37
C ARG A 25 6.16 0.16 -0.45
N PHE A 26 7.31 0.75 -0.72
CA PHE A 26 7.48 1.95 -1.54
C PHE A 26 8.93 2.11 -1.99
N CYS A 27 9.16 3.00 -2.93
CA CYS A 27 10.47 3.43 -3.41
C CYS A 27 10.71 4.91 -3.08
N LEU A 28 11.93 5.23 -2.69
CA LEU A 28 12.40 6.60 -2.49
C LEU A 28 13.53 6.90 -3.47
N GLU A 29 13.55 8.10 -4.01
CA GLU A 29 14.76 8.73 -4.51
C GLU A 29 15.58 9.15 -3.28
N LEU A 30 16.72 8.49 -3.09
CA LEU A 30 17.56 8.68 -1.92
C LEU A 30 18.35 9.99 -2.03
N TRP A 31 18.13 10.91 -1.09
CA TRP A 31 18.86 12.19 -1.03
C TRP A 31 20.01 12.14 -0.03
N GLY A 32 19.86 11.35 1.04
CA GLY A 32 20.88 11.18 2.05
C GLY A 32 20.70 9.89 2.85
N GLN A 33 21.84 9.31 3.24
CA GLN A 33 21.95 8.18 4.15
C GLN A 33 23.12 8.44 5.09
N ALA A 34 22.96 8.12 6.37
CA ALA A 34 24.06 8.17 7.32
C ALA A 34 23.85 7.22 8.51
N LYS A 35 24.92 6.96 9.28
CA LYS A 35 24.84 6.22 10.55
C LYS A 35 24.63 7.13 11.75
N LYS A 36 24.95 8.42 11.61
CA LYS A 36 24.70 9.44 12.63
C LYS A 36 23.73 10.49 12.10
N ASN A 37 22.90 11.03 12.99
CA ASN A 37 21.93 12.05 12.63
C ASN A 37 22.60 13.31 12.04
N GLU A 38 23.65 13.82 12.68
CA GLU A 38 24.38 15.01 12.22
C GLU A 38 24.95 14.84 10.80
N GLU A 39 25.49 13.66 10.49
CA GLU A 39 26.01 13.32 9.16
C GLU A 39 24.90 13.33 8.10
N LEU A 40 23.71 12.82 8.43
CA LEU A 40 22.55 12.92 7.53
C LEU A 40 22.20 14.39 7.27
N HIS A 41 22.09 15.21 8.31
CA HIS A 41 21.76 16.62 8.16
C HIS A 41 22.80 17.37 7.30
N ASN A 42 24.09 17.07 7.48
CA ASN A 42 25.16 17.68 6.68
C ASN A 42 25.11 17.25 5.21
N SER A 43 24.88 15.96 4.95
CA SER A 43 24.72 15.46 3.56
C SER A 43 23.51 16.07 2.86
N LEU A 44 22.38 16.25 3.57
CA LEU A 44 21.19 16.87 3.02
C LEU A 44 21.38 18.36 2.72
N LYS A 45 22.12 19.10 3.55
CA LYS A 45 22.50 20.49 3.25
C LYS A 45 23.36 20.58 1.99
N ALA A 46 24.33 19.67 1.83
CA ALA A 46 25.15 19.62 0.62
C ALA A 46 24.31 19.26 -0.62
N TYR A 47 23.40 18.29 -0.48
CA TYR A 47 22.48 17.89 -1.54
C TYR A 47 21.54 19.03 -1.95
N SER A 48 20.99 19.78 -0.99
CA SER A 48 20.05 20.87 -1.28
C SER A 48 20.72 22.04 -2.03
N ILE A 49 21.98 22.35 -1.71
CA ILE A 49 22.77 23.35 -2.44
C ILE A 49 23.03 22.89 -3.88
N LYS A 50 23.43 21.62 -4.05
CA LYS A 50 23.75 21.06 -5.38
C LYS A 50 22.51 20.95 -6.29
N ASN A 51 21.34 20.68 -5.72
CA ASN A 51 20.09 20.43 -6.46
C ASN A 51 19.06 21.55 -6.26
N LEU A 52 19.53 22.77 -5.99
CA LEU A 52 18.69 23.90 -5.63
C LEU A 52 17.65 24.22 -6.71
N GLU A 53 18.02 24.13 -7.99
CA GLU A 53 17.12 24.41 -9.10
C GLU A 53 15.95 23.42 -9.14
N THR A 54 16.22 22.12 -9.05
CA THR A 54 15.19 21.07 -9.02
C THR A 54 14.25 21.24 -7.83
N LEU A 55 14.79 21.54 -6.65
CA LEU A 55 14.00 21.80 -5.44
C LEU A 55 13.22 23.12 -5.53
N ALA A 56 13.74 24.11 -6.26
CA ALA A 56 13.10 25.40 -6.48
C ALA A 56 11.94 25.35 -7.50
N VAL A 57 11.93 24.40 -8.44
CA VAL A 57 10.76 24.16 -9.32
C VAL A 57 9.52 23.79 -8.51
N ASP A 58 9.72 23.23 -7.31
CA ASP A 58 8.67 22.74 -6.44
C ASP A 58 8.10 23.81 -5.48
N LYS A 59 8.50 25.09 -5.60
CA LYS A 59 8.05 26.19 -4.71
C LYS A 59 6.53 26.36 -4.60
N LYS A 60 5.76 25.99 -5.63
CA LYS A 60 4.28 26.04 -5.61
C LYS A 60 3.62 24.72 -5.24
N LYS A 61 4.37 23.62 -5.21
CA LYS A 61 3.84 22.29 -4.96
C LYS A 61 3.63 22.08 -3.47
N SER A 62 2.48 21.51 -3.13
CA SER A 62 2.20 21.14 -1.75
C SER A 62 3.05 19.94 -1.33
N PHE A 63 3.54 19.94 -0.08
CA PHE A 63 4.39 18.85 0.40
C PHE A 63 3.99 18.35 1.78
N LYS A 64 4.49 17.17 2.13
CA LYS A 64 4.55 16.67 3.51
C LYS A 64 5.85 15.91 3.73
N ILE A 65 6.30 15.86 4.98
CA ILE A 65 7.36 14.98 5.43
C ILE A 65 6.74 13.87 6.27
N VAL A 66 7.01 12.62 5.93
CA VAL A 66 6.58 11.44 6.67
C VAL A 66 7.76 10.90 7.47
N VAL A 67 7.54 10.65 8.76
CA VAL A 67 8.52 10.00 9.63
C VAL A 67 8.13 8.53 9.77
N GLU A 68 8.98 7.67 9.23
CA GLU A 68 8.88 6.22 9.31
C GLU A 68 9.96 5.66 10.24
N THR A 69 9.63 4.57 10.90
CA THR A 69 10.53 3.87 11.81
C THR A 69 10.44 2.38 11.59
N PHE A 70 11.54 1.70 11.83
CA PHE A 70 11.57 0.25 11.89
C PHE A 70 12.05 -0.19 13.27
N CYS A 71 11.30 -1.11 13.89
CA CYS A 71 11.53 -1.61 15.25
C CYS A 71 11.38 -0.61 16.41
N LYS A 72 10.88 0.62 16.17
CA LYS A 72 10.55 1.59 17.23
C LYS A 72 9.24 2.31 16.93
N HIS A 73 8.53 2.74 17.95
CA HIS A 73 7.34 3.59 17.80
C HIS A 73 7.64 5.01 18.29
N PHE A 74 7.21 6.00 17.52
CA PHE A 74 7.25 7.41 17.92
C PHE A 74 5.86 7.96 18.17
N SER A 75 5.76 8.75 19.25
CA SER A 75 4.64 9.63 19.51
C SER A 75 4.50 10.69 18.42
N GLN A 76 3.33 11.29 18.33
CA GLN A 76 3.08 12.35 17.35
C GLN A 76 3.99 13.56 17.57
N ARG A 77 4.30 13.90 18.83
CA ARG A 77 5.20 15.01 19.20
C ARG A 77 6.63 14.74 18.73
N GLU A 78 7.16 13.54 18.95
CA GLU A 78 8.50 13.18 18.48
C GLU A 78 8.61 13.25 16.95
N LYS A 79 7.56 12.81 16.24
CA LYS A 79 7.52 12.94 14.77
C LYS A 79 7.56 14.39 14.33
N ILE A 80 6.83 15.29 15.01
CA ILE A 80 6.83 16.72 14.69
C ILE A 80 8.23 17.32 14.94
N ASN A 81 8.85 17.05 16.08
CA ASN A 81 10.20 17.54 16.38
C ASN A 81 11.22 17.09 15.33
N LYS A 82 11.12 15.85 14.85
CA LYS A 82 11.97 15.32 13.76
C LYS A 82 11.67 16.00 12.42
N ILE A 83 10.42 16.37 12.13
CA ILE A 83 10.09 17.12 10.91
C ILE A 83 10.68 18.54 10.98
N GLU A 84 10.54 19.21 12.13
CA GLU A 84 11.03 20.57 12.35
C GLU A 84 12.56 20.68 12.26
N SER A 85 13.29 19.60 12.58
CA SER A 85 14.75 19.57 12.41
C SER A 85 15.19 19.71 10.95
N PHE A 86 14.31 19.45 9.97
CA PHE A 86 14.57 19.62 8.53
C PHE A 86 14.15 20.99 7.98
N SER A 87 13.83 21.97 8.83
CA SER A 87 13.41 23.33 8.44
C SER A 87 14.43 24.10 7.58
N TYR A 88 15.69 23.68 7.54
CA TYR A 88 16.73 24.26 6.67
C TYR A 88 16.61 23.83 5.20
N LEU A 89 15.80 22.83 4.88
CA LEU A 89 15.56 22.45 3.48
C LEU A 89 14.79 23.56 2.77
N PRO A 90 15.14 23.92 1.52
CA PRO A 90 14.53 25.04 0.79
C PRO A 90 13.14 24.68 0.23
N LEU A 91 12.22 24.25 1.10
CA LEU A 91 10.86 23.83 0.76
C LEU A 91 9.89 24.98 1.04
N GLU A 92 9.50 25.73 -0.01
CA GLU A 92 8.65 26.93 0.12
C GLU A 92 7.15 26.66 -0.11
N GLY A 93 6.78 25.46 -0.57
CA GLY A 93 5.40 25.12 -0.90
C GLY A 93 4.47 24.97 0.32
N PRO A 94 3.15 24.95 0.13
CA PRO A 94 2.21 24.79 1.24
C PRO A 94 2.26 23.36 1.83
N VAL A 95 2.27 23.24 3.16
CA VAL A 95 2.21 21.93 3.82
C VAL A 95 0.81 21.35 3.71
N LYS A 96 0.68 20.16 3.11
CA LYS A 96 -0.59 19.47 2.91
C LYS A 96 -0.51 18.00 3.36
N LEU A 97 -1.17 17.68 4.46
CA LEU A 97 -1.09 16.34 5.05
C LEU A 97 -1.84 15.27 4.24
N LYS A 98 -2.87 15.67 3.49
CA LYS A 98 -3.70 14.79 2.67
C LYS A 98 -3.47 15.07 1.19
N ASN A 99 -3.05 14.07 0.43
CA ASN A 99 -2.78 14.19 -1.02
C ASN A 99 -1.91 15.40 -1.38
N PRO A 100 -0.69 15.49 -0.84
CA PRO A 100 0.30 16.47 -1.30
C PRO A 100 0.79 16.11 -2.70
N ASP A 101 1.38 17.10 -3.38
CA ASP A 101 2.06 16.90 -4.66
C ASP A 101 3.40 16.19 -4.46
N ILE A 102 4.07 16.46 -3.33
CA ILE A 102 5.36 15.86 -2.96
C ILE A 102 5.25 15.21 -1.59
N THR A 103 5.73 13.97 -1.48
CA THR A 103 5.93 13.31 -0.20
C THR A 103 7.42 13.09 0.00
N LEU A 104 7.99 13.67 1.04
CA LEU A 104 9.32 13.35 1.52
C LEU A 104 9.21 12.33 2.65
N CYS A 105 10.22 11.49 2.80
CA CYS A 105 10.24 10.44 3.80
C CYS A 105 11.57 10.46 4.54
N TYR A 106 11.47 10.50 5.86
CA TYR A 106 12.57 10.33 6.78
C TYR A 106 12.40 8.99 7.50
N ILE A 107 13.45 8.17 7.49
CA ILE A 107 13.42 6.80 8.03
C ILE A 107 14.52 6.62 9.05
N GLU A 108 14.16 6.04 10.20
CA GLU A 108 15.11 5.56 11.21
C GLU A 108 15.04 4.03 11.35
N TYR A 109 16.21 3.38 11.23
CA TYR A 109 16.36 1.94 11.33
C TYR A 109 17.02 1.53 12.65
N TYR A 110 16.24 0.91 13.55
CA TYR A 110 16.72 0.46 14.87
C TYR A 110 17.11 -1.04 14.93
N GLY A 111 17.33 -1.68 13.78
CA GLY A 111 17.64 -3.11 13.73
C GLY A 111 16.40 -3.99 13.56
N LEU A 112 16.55 -5.31 13.74
CA LEU A 112 15.48 -6.29 13.52
C LEU A 112 14.90 -6.88 14.81
N ASN A 113 15.58 -6.68 15.95
CA ASN A 113 15.19 -7.29 17.22
C ASN A 113 14.28 -6.33 18.02
N PRO A 114 12.97 -6.57 18.08
CA PRO A 114 12.06 -5.71 18.84
C PRO A 114 12.26 -5.77 20.36
N ASN A 115 12.96 -6.80 20.86
CA ASN A 115 13.19 -6.99 22.29
C ASN A 115 14.48 -6.29 22.77
N ASN A 116 15.32 -5.82 21.85
CA ASN A 116 16.57 -5.13 22.17
C ASN A 116 16.77 -3.95 21.21
N ILE A 117 15.94 -2.93 21.41
CA ILE A 117 15.94 -1.71 20.58
C ILE A 117 17.05 -0.79 21.10
N PRO A 118 18.04 -0.42 20.28
CA PRO A 118 19.08 0.52 20.69
C PRO A 118 18.50 1.93 20.94
N GLU A 119 19.20 2.72 21.74
CA GLU A 119 18.81 4.11 22.02
C GLU A 119 18.83 4.95 20.73
N GLU A 120 19.91 4.80 19.97
CA GLU A 120 20.15 5.43 18.67
C GLU A 120 19.87 4.47 17.50
N PRO A 121 19.28 4.95 16.39
CA PRO A 121 19.19 4.21 15.13
C PRO A 121 20.57 3.74 14.64
N HIS A 122 20.60 2.58 13.98
CA HIS A 122 21.76 2.14 13.23
C HIS A 122 21.98 2.96 11.96
N GLU A 123 20.90 3.31 11.28
CA GLU A 123 20.93 4.06 10.02
C GLU A 123 19.74 4.99 9.88
N TYR A 124 20.00 6.07 9.15
CA TYR A 124 19.10 7.16 8.84
C TYR A 124 19.00 7.30 7.32
N PHE A 125 17.79 7.49 6.82
CA PHE A 125 17.55 7.74 5.39
C PHE A 125 16.62 8.92 5.21
N PHE A 126 16.86 9.69 4.16
CA PHE A 126 15.96 10.75 3.74
C PHE A 126 15.86 10.77 2.22
N GLY A 127 14.64 10.94 1.70
CA GLY A 127 14.42 10.98 0.26
C GLY A 127 13.01 11.37 -0.14
N LYS A 128 12.82 11.52 -1.45
CA LYS A 128 11.52 11.80 -2.07
C LYS A 128 10.81 10.50 -2.43
N TRP A 129 9.53 10.42 -2.11
CA TRP A 129 8.68 9.27 -2.44
C TRP A 129 8.38 9.24 -3.93
N ILE A 130 8.69 8.12 -4.58
CA ILE A 130 8.53 7.94 -6.03
C ILE A 130 7.32 7.07 -6.33
N ALA A 131 7.25 5.88 -5.73
CA ALA A 131 6.19 4.92 -6.05
C ALA A 131 5.84 4.04 -4.86
N ASP A 132 4.58 3.60 -4.80
CA ASP A 132 4.10 2.55 -3.92
C ASP A 132 4.23 1.18 -4.61
N GLY A 133 4.56 0.14 -3.83
CA GLY A 133 4.47 -1.24 -4.33
C GLY A 133 3.02 -1.75 -4.36
N GLN A 134 2.83 -2.96 -4.86
CA GLN A 134 1.51 -3.61 -4.99
C GLN A 134 1.07 -4.38 -3.74
N ARG A 135 1.57 -4.02 -2.56
CA ARG A 135 1.28 -4.75 -1.31
C ARG A 135 -0.19 -4.75 -0.93
N GLU A 136 -0.93 -3.73 -1.35
CA GLU A 136 -2.39 -3.64 -1.14
C GLU A 136 -3.18 -4.77 -1.82
N LEU A 137 -2.64 -5.35 -2.90
CA LEU A 137 -3.28 -6.47 -3.60
C LEU A 137 -3.43 -7.70 -2.69
N ILE A 138 -2.51 -7.90 -1.73
CA ILE A 138 -2.59 -9.00 -0.76
C ILE A 138 -3.86 -8.88 0.08
N GLN A 139 -4.19 -7.67 0.53
CA GLN A 139 -5.40 -7.41 1.31
C GLN A 139 -6.65 -7.48 0.44
N LYS A 140 -6.56 -7.01 -0.80
CA LYS A 140 -7.63 -7.06 -1.80
C LYS A 140 -8.05 -8.49 -2.12
N LEU A 141 -7.07 -9.37 -2.31
CA LEU A 141 -7.27 -10.80 -2.63
C LEU A 141 -7.41 -11.70 -1.39
N SER A 142 -7.62 -11.11 -0.21
CA SER A 142 -7.71 -11.85 1.05
C SER A 142 -8.77 -12.95 0.99
N LEU A 143 -8.45 -14.14 1.51
CA LEU A 143 -9.43 -15.23 1.63
C LEU A 143 -10.67 -14.81 2.44
N LYS A 144 -10.52 -13.88 3.39
CA LYS A 144 -11.63 -13.41 4.24
C LYS A 144 -12.74 -12.71 3.44
N THR A 145 -12.43 -12.12 2.29
CA THR A 145 -13.41 -11.41 1.46
C THR A 145 -14.03 -12.30 0.38
N ARG A 146 -13.57 -13.54 0.23
CA ARG A 146 -14.11 -14.49 -0.75
C ARG A 146 -15.49 -15.01 -0.34
N LYS A 147 -16.28 -15.32 -1.37
CA LYS A 147 -17.59 -15.94 -1.25
C LYS A 147 -17.46 -17.41 -0.87
N PHE A 148 -16.52 -18.11 -1.50
CA PHE A 148 -16.17 -19.49 -1.16
C PHE A 148 -14.74 -19.60 -0.65
N ILE A 149 -14.56 -20.31 0.47
CA ILE A 149 -13.25 -20.69 1.03
C ILE A 149 -13.25 -22.20 1.22
N GLY A 150 -12.20 -22.84 0.71
CA GLY A 150 -11.88 -24.24 1.00
C GLY A 150 -10.74 -24.35 2.01
N ASN A 151 -10.61 -25.53 2.60
CA ASN A 151 -9.57 -25.90 3.57
C ASN A 151 -8.13 -25.66 3.06
N THR A 152 -7.87 -25.90 1.78
CA THR A 152 -6.53 -25.82 1.15
C THR A 152 -6.43 -24.67 0.15
N SER A 153 -6.73 -23.45 0.61
CA SER A 153 -6.59 -22.25 -0.24
C SER A 153 -5.17 -21.67 -0.16
N MET A 154 -4.55 -21.44 -1.31
CA MET A 154 -3.23 -20.78 -1.38
C MET A 154 -3.31 -19.35 -0.80
N ASP A 155 -2.27 -18.97 -0.07
CA ASP A 155 -2.11 -17.61 0.47
C ASP A 155 -2.09 -16.56 -0.66
N PRO A 156 -2.78 -15.41 -0.49
CA PRO A 156 -2.85 -14.37 -1.51
C PRO A 156 -1.49 -13.75 -1.89
N GLN A 157 -0.58 -13.56 -0.93
CA GLN A 157 0.74 -12.99 -1.21
C GLN A 157 1.56 -13.96 -2.05
N LEU A 158 1.56 -15.25 -1.67
CA LEU A 158 2.27 -16.27 -2.43
C LEU A 158 1.68 -16.44 -3.84
N SER A 159 0.35 -16.42 -3.97
CA SER A 159 -0.34 -16.52 -5.27
C SER A 159 0.06 -15.37 -6.21
N LEU A 160 0.14 -14.13 -5.70
CA LEU A 160 0.58 -12.97 -6.48
C LEU A 160 2.06 -13.04 -6.87
N ILE A 161 2.93 -13.55 -5.98
CA ILE A 161 4.35 -13.78 -6.28
C ILE A 161 4.48 -14.82 -7.40
N MET A 162 3.73 -15.93 -7.34
CA MET A 162 3.73 -16.95 -8.39
C MET A 162 3.25 -16.39 -9.73
N ALA A 163 2.21 -15.56 -9.74
CA ALA A 163 1.75 -14.90 -10.96
C ALA A 163 2.80 -13.93 -11.55
N ASN A 164 3.61 -13.30 -10.70
CA ASN A 164 4.76 -12.51 -11.16
C ASN A 164 5.90 -13.38 -11.69
N GLN A 165 6.20 -14.52 -11.05
CA GLN A 165 7.22 -15.47 -11.51
C GLN A 165 6.85 -16.09 -12.86
N ALA A 166 5.56 -16.38 -13.07
CA ALA A 166 5.02 -16.79 -14.36
C ALA A 166 4.94 -15.64 -15.39
N GLN A 167 5.37 -14.43 -15.00
CA GLN A 167 5.38 -13.22 -15.82
C GLN A 167 4.04 -12.92 -16.50
N ILE A 168 2.93 -13.20 -15.81
CA ILE A 168 1.58 -13.04 -16.37
C ILE A 168 1.37 -11.59 -16.82
N ARG A 169 0.96 -11.43 -18.08
CA ARG A 169 0.57 -10.18 -18.72
C ARG A 169 -0.87 -10.27 -19.21
N ASN A 170 -1.42 -9.09 -19.50
CA ASN A 170 -2.73 -8.98 -20.12
C ASN A 170 -2.79 -9.83 -21.41
N GLY A 171 -3.82 -10.67 -21.53
CA GLY A 171 -3.99 -11.55 -22.69
C GLY A 171 -3.33 -12.93 -22.56
N ASN A 172 -2.57 -13.21 -21.51
CA ASN A 172 -2.01 -14.55 -21.31
C ASN A 172 -3.10 -15.55 -20.95
N LEU A 173 -3.04 -16.75 -21.54
CA LEU A 173 -3.85 -17.89 -21.13
C LEU A 173 -3.16 -18.60 -19.96
N VAL A 174 -3.86 -18.80 -18.87
CA VAL A 174 -3.33 -19.44 -17.66
C VAL A 174 -4.19 -20.64 -17.30
N PHE A 175 -3.54 -21.80 -17.25
CA PHE A 175 -4.15 -23.06 -16.87
C PHE A 175 -3.64 -23.54 -15.52
N ASP A 176 -4.55 -23.87 -14.61
CA ASP A 176 -4.24 -24.56 -13.36
C ASP A 176 -4.91 -25.94 -13.34
N PRO A 177 -4.15 -27.04 -13.48
CA PRO A 177 -4.72 -28.39 -13.49
C PRO A 177 -5.23 -28.85 -12.12
N PHE A 178 -4.95 -28.10 -11.05
CA PHE A 178 -5.37 -28.37 -9.67
C PHE A 178 -5.90 -27.07 -9.03
N VAL A 179 -6.91 -26.48 -9.66
CA VAL A 179 -7.36 -25.11 -9.37
C VAL A 179 -7.79 -24.90 -7.93
N GLY A 180 -8.28 -25.93 -7.24
CA GLY A 180 -8.82 -25.81 -5.91
C GLY A 180 -9.82 -24.67 -5.84
N THR A 181 -9.68 -23.79 -4.83
CA THR A 181 -10.54 -22.61 -4.64
C THR A 181 -10.26 -21.44 -5.57
N GLY A 182 -9.32 -21.59 -6.52
CA GLY A 182 -9.00 -20.61 -7.55
C GLY A 182 -8.00 -19.53 -7.14
N SER A 183 -7.26 -19.70 -6.03
CA SER A 183 -6.32 -18.65 -5.54
C SER A 183 -5.28 -18.22 -6.59
N LEU A 184 -4.64 -19.18 -7.26
CA LEU A 184 -3.61 -18.90 -8.26
C LEU A 184 -4.20 -18.20 -9.49
N LEU A 185 -5.36 -18.69 -9.96
CA LEU A 185 -6.04 -18.11 -11.11
C LEU A 185 -6.59 -16.70 -10.84
N ILE A 186 -7.10 -16.42 -9.64
CA ILE A 186 -7.51 -15.06 -9.27
C ILE A 186 -6.30 -14.12 -9.26
N ALA A 187 -5.14 -14.56 -8.77
CA ALA A 187 -3.91 -13.77 -8.80
C ALA A 187 -3.39 -13.55 -10.24
N ALA A 188 -3.50 -14.55 -11.12
CA ALA A 188 -3.18 -14.38 -12.53
C ALA A 188 -4.15 -13.41 -13.23
N SER A 189 -5.45 -13.50 -12.93
CA SER A 189 -6.49 -12.59 -13.44
C SER A 189 -6.24 -11.14 -13.01
N GLN A 190 -5.70 -10.92 -11.81
CA GLN A 190 -5.31 -9.59 -11.31
C GLN A 190 -4.25 -8.91 -12.19
N PHE A 191 -3.44 -9.68 -12.92
CA PHE A 191 -2.48 -9.18 -13.91
C PHE A 191 -2.98 -9.27 -15.37
N GLY A 192 -4.28 -9.52 -15.57
CA GLY A 192 -4.91 -9.58 -16.89
C GLY A 192 -4.83 -10.94 -17.59
N GLY A 193 -4.47 -12.00 -16.86
CA GLY A 193 -4.51 -13.37 -17.39
C GLY A 193 -5.94 -13.87 -17.59
N TYR A 194 -6.19 -14.54 -18.70
CA TYR A 194 -7.41 -15.31 -18.95
C TYR A 194 -7.23 -16.71 -18.39
N THR A 195 -8.02 -17.03 -17.37
CA THR A 195 -7.77 -18.20 -16.55
C THR A 195 -8.82 -19.28 -16.73
N PHE A 196 -8.35 -20.54 -16.78
CA PHE A 196 -9.17 -21.73 -16.72
C PHE A 196 -8.46 -22.77 -15.86
N GLY A 197 -9.20 -23.69 -15.27
CA GLY A 197 -8.61 -24.69 -14.41
C GLY A 197 -9.51 -25.89 -14.24
N THR A 198 -8.89 -26.99 -13.82
CA THR A 198 -9.56 -28.25 -13.55
C THR A 198 -9.26 -28.69 -12.13
N ASP A 199 -10.14 -29.49 -11.55
CA ASP A 199 -9.90 -30.18 -10.29
C ASP A 199 -10.63 -31.52 -10.34
N ILE A 200 -10.11 -32.51 -9.62
CA ILE A 200 -10.76 -33.81 -9.49
C ILE A 200 -11.91 -33.75 -8.47
N ASP A 201 -11.86 -32.82 -7.52
CA ASP A 201 -12.90 -32.65 -6.51
C ASP A 201 -14.12 -31.90 -7.07
N PHE A 202 -15.05 -32.69 -7.62
CA PHE A 202 -16.34 -32.22 -8.11
C PHE A 202 -17.13 -31.45 -7.02
N LEU A 203 -17.12 -31.94 -5.79
CA LEU A 203 -17.89 -31.32 -4.72
C LEU A 203 -17.34 -29.93 -4.40
N MET A 204 -16.02 -29.77 -4.37
CA MET A 204 -15.39 -28.47 -4.14
C MET A 204 -15.67 -27.50 -5.29
N LEU A 205 -15.48 -27.92 -6.55
CA LEU A 205 -15.73 -27.09 -7.74
C LEU A 205 -17.16 -26.54 -7.77
N HIS A 206 -18.13 -27.37 -7.41
CA HIS A 206 -19.54 -27.00 -7.35
C HIS A 206 -19.98 -26.40 -6.02
N GLY A 207 -19.04 -26.08 -5.11
CA GLY A 207 -19.34 -25.49 -3.81
C GLY A 207 -20.25 -26.35 -2.94
N ARG A 208 -20.26 -27.68 -3.12
CA ARG A 208 -21.08 -28.67 -2.41
C ARG A 208 -20.39 -29.25 -1.17
N THR A 209 -19.17 -28.83 -0.87
CA THR A 209 -18.43 -29.24 0.34
C THR A 209 -19.04 -28.65 1.62
N ARG A 210 -18.63 -29.19 2.76
CA ARG A 210 -19.01 -28.65 4.08
C ARG A 210 -18.47 -27.22 4.21
N PRO A 211 -19.29 -26.27 4.70
CA PRO A 211 -18.85 -24.89 4.87
C PRO A 211 -17.68 -24.83 5.84
N THR A 212 -16.62 -24.10 5.46
CA THR A 212 -15.47 -23.85 6.35
C THR A 212 -15.79 -22.77 7.39
N ARG A 213 -16.84 -21.96 7.15
CA ARG A 213 -17.33 -20.94 8.10
C ARG A 213 -18.41 -21.55 9.01
N ILE A 214 -18.44 -21.08 10.26
CA ILE A 214 -19.40 -21.48 11.30
C ILE A 214 -20.84 -21.04 10.92
N SER A 215 -20.98 -19.99 10.11
CA SER A 215 -22.27 -19.46 9.65
C SER A 215 -22.95 -20.36 8.62
N GLN A 216 -24.29 -20.26 8.51
CA GLN A 216 -25.06 -20.91 7.45
C GLN A 216 -24.50 -20.56 6.06
N LYS A 217 -24.47 -21.57 5.20
CA LYS A 217 -24.01 -21.51 3.82
C LYS A 217 -24.92 -20.55 3.03
N ALA A 218 -24.35 -19.49 2.45
CA ALA A 218 -25.11 -18.61 1.56
C ALA A 218 -25.43 -19.33 0.24
N THR A 219 -26.54 -18.95 -0.40
CA THR A 219 -27.02 -19.59 -1.64
C THR A 219 -26.09 -19.39 -2.84
N ASP A 220 -25.16 -18.43 -2.76
CA ASP A 220 -24.19 -18.07 -3.79
C ASP A 220 -22.75 -18.56 -3.52
N GLU A 221 -22.52 -19.40 -2.50
CA GLU A 221 -21.18 -19.92 -2.18
C GLU A 221 -20.70 -20.96 -3.21
N SER A 222 -20.01 -20.50 -4.24
CA SER A 222 -19.32 -21.35 -5.22
C SER A 222 -17.98 -20.76 -5.65
N ILE A 223 -17.14 -21.61 -6.24
CA ILE A 223 -15.86 -21.17 -6.80
C ILE A 223 -16.08 -20.21 -7.96
N ILE A 224 -17.05 -20.49 -8.83
CA ILE A 224 -17.45 -19.59 -9.92
C ILE A 224 -17.79 -18.21 -9.36
N MET A 225 -18.48 -18.14 -8.22
CA MET A 225 -18.80 -16.87 -7.58
C MET A 225 -17.56 -16.10 -7.11
N ASN A 226 -16.46 -16.77 -6.74
CA ASN A 226 -15.21 -16.05 -6.47
C ASN A 226 -14.68 -15.32 -7.71
N PHE A 227 -14.79 -15.93 -8.90
CA PHE A 227 -14.37 -15.30 -10.16
C PHE A 227 -15.35 -14.21 -10.60
N THR A 228 -16.66 -14.44 -10.48
CA THR A 228 -17.68 -13.43 -10.78
C THR A 228 -17.56 -12.22 -9.85
N ASP A 229 -17.47 -12.44 -8.54
CA ASP A 229 -17.28 -11.39 -7.54
C ASP A 229 -15.98 -10.61 -7.79
N PHE A 230 -14.88 -11.30 -8.12
CA PHE A 230 -13.63 -10.66 -8.50
C PHE A 230 -13.78 -9.79 -9.77
N ARG A 231 -14.41 -10.34 -10.83
CA ARG A 231 -14.66 -9.61 -12.08
C ARG A 231 -15.53 -8.39 -11.84
N GLU A 232 -16.63 -8.55 -11.11
CA GLU A 232 -17.56 -7.47 -10.81
C GLU A 232 -16.89 -6.37 -9.99
N LYS A 233 -16.23 -6.72 -8.89
CA LYS A 233 -15.55 -5.76 -8.01
C LYS A 233 -14.46 -4.97 -8.73
N TYR A 234 -13.63 -5.64 -9.54
CA TYR A 234 -12.39 -5.04 -10.01
C TYR A 234 -12.39 -4.59 -11.47
N PHE A 235 -13.30 -5.12 -12.29
CA PHE A 235 -13.37 -4.76 -13.71
C PHE A 235 -14.69 -4.10 -14.10
N ALA A 236 -15.83 -4.51 -13.53
CA ALA A 236 -17.13 -3.92 -13.88
C ALA A 236 -17.47 -2.67 -13.06
N LEU A 237 -17.30 -2.73 -11.74
CA LEU A 237 -17.74 -1.68 -10.82
C LEU A 237 -16.64 -0.67 -10.46
N ARG A 238 -15.39 -0.88 -10.91
CA ARG A 238 -14.17 -0.13 -10.50
C ARG A 238 -14.23 0.20 -9.01
N GLU A 239 -13.96 -0.79 -8.15
CA GLU A 239 -14.02 -0.62 -6.68
C GLU A 239 -13.35 0.69 -6.22
N GLU A 240 -14.15 1.57 -5.59
CA GLU A 240 -13.70 2.72 -4.81
C GLU A 240 -12.63 2.24 -3.83
N THR A 241 -11.40 2.72 -3.97
CA THR A 241 -10.26 2.32 -3.14
C THR A 241 -10.61 2.49 -1.66
N ARG A 242 -9.97 1.70 -0.77
CA ARG A 242 -10.18 1.87 0.69
C ARG A 242 -9.96 3.31 1.16
N LYS A 243 -9.06 4.04 0.50
CA LYS A 243 -8.78 5.45 0.73
C LYS A 243 -9.97 6.33 0.34
N GLU A 244 -10.51 6.17 -0.86
CA GLU A 244 -11.70 6.88 -1.34
C GLU A 244 -12.92 6.57 -0.46
N LYS A 245 -13.16 5.30 -0.13
CA LYS A 245 -14.25 4.88 0.76
C LYS A 245 -14.12 5.47 2.17
N ARG A 246 -12.90 5.56 2.71
CA ARG A 246 -12.63 6.23 4.00
C ARG A 246 -12.85 7.73 3.91
N MET A 247 -12.42 8.37 2.83
CA MET A 247 -12.61 9.81 2.59
C MET A 247 -14.09 10.15 2.44
N ARG A 248 -14.85 9.36 1.69
CA ARG A 248 -16.30 9.51 1.55
C ARG A 248 -17.03 9.37 2.88
N LYS A 249 -16.73 8.31 3.65
CA LYS A 249 -17.29 8.13 5.00
C LYS A 249 -16.90 9.25 5.96
N ALA A 250 -15.68 9.79 5.85
CA ALA A 250 -15.24 10.93 6.66
C ALA A 250 -15.98 12.21 6.27
N ALA A 251 -16.18 12.46 4.97
CA ALA A 251 -16.95 13.59 4.46
C ALA A 251 -18.43 13.49 4.88
N GLU A 252 -19.04 12.31 4.79
CA GLU A 252 -20.41 12.07 5.29
C GLU A 252 -20.53 12.33 6.79
N ARG A 253 -19.52 11.92 7.58
CA ARG A 253 -19.48 12.20 9.03
C ARG A 253 -19.31 13.69 9.34
N ALA A 254 -18.50 14.41 8.55
CA ALA A 254 -18.34 15.85 8.69
C ALA A 254 -19.65 16.58 8.37
N LYS A 255 -20.29 16.22 7.25
CA LYS A 255 -21.59 16.80 6.85
C LYS A 255 -22.68 16.54 7.89
N ARG A 256 -22.79 15.31 8.42
CA ARG A 256 -23.74 14.99 9.50
C ARG A 256 -23.46 15.78 10.78
N ARG A 257 -22.20 16.08 11.08
CA ARG A 257 -21.82 16.91 12.22
C ARG A 257 -22.25 18.36 12.00
N GLU A 258 -21.98 18.94 10.82
CA GLU A 258 -22.40 20.30 10.48
C GLU A 258 -23.93 20.45 10.50
N GLU A 259 -24.66 19.45 9.98
CA GLU A 259 -26.13 19.41 10.04
C GLU A 259 -26.64 19.36 11.48
N TRP A 260 -26.03 18.53 12.34
CA TRP A 260 -26.35 18.46 13.76
C TRP A 260 -26.07 19.79 14.50
N GLU A 261 -24.90 20.40 14.28
CA GLU A 261 -24.54 21.69 14.88
C GLU A 261 -25.48 22.81 14.46
N ARG A 262 -25.93 22.82 13.19
CA ARG A 262 -26.93 23.78 12.69
C ARG A 262 -28.28 23.59 13.35
N SER A 263 -28.76 22.35 13.46
CA SER A 263 -30.03 22.05 14.13
C SER A 263 -30.02 22.42 15.62
N ASN A 264 -28.88 22.27 16.30
CA ASN A 264 -28.78 22.65 17.71
C ASN A 264 -28.79 24.17 17.91
N LYS A 265 -28.15 24.94 17.01
CA LYS A 265 -28.22 26.41 17.07
C LYS A 265 -29.67 26.91 16.88
N GLU A 266 -30.41 26.35 15.93
CA GLU A 266 -31.83 26.71 15.71
C GLU A 266 -32.75 26.35 16.89
N VAL A 267 -32.40 25.33 17.69
CA VAL A 267 -33.15 24.95 18.90
C VAL A 267 -32.76 25.82 20.11
N THR A 268 -31.55 26.39 20.13
CA THR A 268 -31.08 27.24 21.24
C THR A 268 -31.48 28.72 21.06
N GLU A 269 -31.88 29.11 19.85
CA GLU A 269 -32.33 30.48 19.51
C GLU A 269 -33.88 30.64 19.49
N ARG A 270 -34.63 29.61 19.88
CA ARG A 270 -36.09 29.67 20.12
C ARG A 270 -36.39 29.62 21.61
#